data_AF-A0A414NGV8-F1
#
_entry.id   AF-A0A414NGV8-F1
#
_cell.length_a   1.000
_cell.length_b   1.000
_cell.length_c   1.000
_cell.angle_alpha   90.00
_cell.angle_beta   90.00
_cell.angle_gamma   90.00
#
_symmetry.space_group_name_H-M   'P 1'
#
loop_
_entity.id
_entity.type
_entity.pdbx_description
1 polymer ?
#
loop_
_entity_poly.entity_id
_entity_poly.type
_entity_poly.pdbx_seq_one_letter_code
_entity_poly.pdbx_strand_id
1 'polypeptide(L)'
;MTLCRPRVSRPKGRGLEDCMVKERRIALAALTAGTALALSWTPALAIAAEVDGPVVAAERVGSTANLPKTNEFHKVTNGIESGRTYALVSSDAPAGQKQRILHLTAGNPKLDRCQVGSAADKLAPVDCTIDGHAGKHEHEWTASAVEGGYTIKSNAEDVYLNLTERGGEARATPQVLSIVPGEHGGYVVSAKVEGATRYLMHDDRGWTSADKPYEVLFYQHVEVLPEVVPNRKLTTGVTQDRPFAPNTGGSKNFRIPSLITHKDGSLLAAIDARWNHVGDAAGLDTIFSRSTDGGKTWSFNFPNYFPDSVDAFSNEATAFIDPVMAQKGDTTYMMVDLWPGGVALNTAKHQDPVNGSGYVQVDGRQRLVLFASPVPSEQREVGAEQGEGYTHYVGDFAADGLAPVYRKDGGTVERYVDRHYYLYDQNKDPLYCQQLGSSAFVQQNVFFYKAELHVMATSYLWLISSNDAGATWSDPLMLNEQVRTNLPGGNAAFYGVGPGRGLVTSGGRIVLPCYTFIRENGHGRDGNASVIYSDDGVTWKRSTSLQHQTSKSTASSICSHATAGMRFRATAVPRGKRRRVCAIPA
;
A
#
# COMPACT_ATOMS: atom_id res chain seq x y z
N MET A 1 -48.92 -48.39 -50.44
CA MET A 1 -47.95 -47.67 -49.57
C MET A 1 -47.28 -46.58 -50.37
N THR A 2 -46.97 -45.47 -49.71
CA THR A 2 -46.72 -44.15 -50.31
C THR A 2 -45.36 -44.02 -51.01
N LEU A 3 -45.41 -43.52 -52.26
CA LEU A 3 -44.54 -42.51 -52.92
C LEU A 3 -43.31 -41.95 -52.16
N CYS A 4 -42.23 -41.45 -52.78
CA CYS A 4 -41.60 -41.60 -54.11
C CYS A 4 -40.22 -40.88 -54.07
N ARG A 5 -39.26 -41.28 -54.91
CA ARG A 5 -38.00 -40.55 -55.24
C ARG A 5 -38.29 -39.34 -56.19
N PRO A 6 -37.37 -38.42 -56.60
CA PRO A 6 -35.89 -38.48 -56.71
C PRO A 6 -35.19 -37.15 -56.23
N ARG A 7 -33.96 -36.70 -56.62
CA ARG A 7 -32.91 -37.15 -57.56
C ARG A 7 -31.48 -36.75 -57.11
N VAL A 8 -30.50 -37.47 -57.65
CA VAL A 8 -29.02 -37.40 -57.53
C VAL A 8 -28.36 -36.26 -58.35
N SER A 9 -27.23 -35.72 -57.88
CA SER A 9 -26.06 -35.35 -58.72
C SER A 9 -24.71 -35.48 -57.97
N ARG A 10 -23.64 -35.78 -58.73
CA ARG A 10 -22.19 -35.95 -58.41
C ARG A 10 -21.41 -35.32 -59.63
N PRO A 11 -20.06 -35.16 -59.71
CA PRO A 11 -18.97 -35.82 -58.93
C PRO A 11 -17.67 -35.01 -58.58
N LYS A 12 -16.87 -35.58 -57.66
CA LYS A 12 -15.37 -35.71 -57.58
C LYS A 12 -14.38 -34.59 -58.00
N GLY A 13 -13.48 -34.28 -57.05
CA GLY A 13 -12.01 -34.09 -57.21
C GLY A 13 -11.34 -34.29 -55.83
N ARG A 14 -10.42 -35.25 -55.60
CA ARG A 14 -8.93 -35.14 -55.69
C ARG A 14 -8.40 -33.78 -55.16
N GLY A 15 -7.48 -33.68 -54.20
CA GLY A 15 -6.63 -34.66 -53.49
C GLY A 15 -5.22 -34.08 -53.29
N LEU A 16 -4.41 -34.68 -52.39
CA LEU A 16 -2.99 -34.42 -52.06
C LEU A 16 -2.66 -33.60 -50.79
N GLU A 17 -1.67 -34.13 -50.06
CA GLU A 17 -0.73 -33.45 -49.14
C GLU A 17 0.01 -32.30 -49.89
N ASP A 18 0.73 -31.36 -49.29
CA ASP A 18 1.80 -31.54 -48.30
C ASP A 18 2.29 -30.19 -47.74
N CYS A 19 3.25 -30.25 -46.81
CA CYS A 19 3.94 -29.20 -46.08
C CYS A 19 4.51 -28.06 -46.94
N MET A 20 4.44 -26.81 -46.46
CA MET A 20 5.44 -25.78 -46.80
C MET A 20 5.70 -24.74 -45.71
N VAL A 21 7.00 -24.56 -45.44
CA VAL A 21 7.62 -23.46 -44.67
C VAL A 21 7.67 -22.19 -45.52
N LYS A 22 7.54 -21.01 -44.89
CA LYS A 22 8.09 -19.71 -45.34
C LYS A 22 8.14 -18.73 -44.16
N GLU A 23 9.31 -18.51 -43.58
CA GLU A 23 10.28 -17.47 -43.93
C GLU A 23 9.82 -16.03 -43.66
N ARG A 24 10.51 -15.37 -42.72
CA ARG A 24 10.42 -13.94 -42.44
C ARG A 24 11.09 -13.14 -43.57
N ARG A 25 10.49 -12.02 -43.96
CA ARG A 25 11.23 -10.89 -44.56
C ARG A 25 10.87 -9.60 -43.86
N ILE A 26 11.89 -8.96 -43.27
CA ILE A 26 11.82 -7.60 -42.73
C ILE A 26 12.06 -6.66 -43.91
N ALA A 27 11.18 -5.66 -44.09
CA ALA A 27 11.37 -4.58 -45.04
C ALA A 27 11.44 -3.25 -44.28
N LEU A 28 12.63 -2.65 -44.25
CA LEU A 28 12.87 -1.33 -43.69
C LEU A 28 12.54 -0.28 -44.78
N ALA A 29 11.70 0.69 -44.47
CA ALA A 29 11.41 1.83 -45.35
C ALA A 29 11.67 3.15 -44.60
N ALA A 30 12.42 4.04 -45.23
CA ALA A 30 13.01 5.23 -44.58
C ALA A 30 12.04 6.42 -44.47
N LEU A 31 12.33 7.31 -43.52
CA LEU A 31 11.64 8.59 -43.38
C LEU A 31 11.95 9.53 -44.55
N THR A 32 10.92 10.23 -45.03
CA THR A 32 11.06 11.54 -45.69
C THR A 32 10.07 12.50 -45.07
N ALA A 33 10.56 13.65 -44.57
CA ALA A 33 9.73 14.64 -43.89
C ALA A 33 8.85 15.44 -44.87
N GLY A 34 7.65 15.78 -44.43
CA GLY A 34 6.71 16.63 -45.16
C GLY A 34 5.72 17.28 -44.20
N THR A 35 5.99 18.52 -43.79
CA THR A 35 5.14 19.29 -42.87
C THR A 35 3.86 19.78 -43.56
N ALA A 36 2.70 19.41 -43.01
CA ALA A 36 1.43 20.09 -43.27
C ALA A 36 0.62 20.16 -41.96
N LEU A 37 0.22 21.37 -41.55
CA LEU A 37 -0.63 21.56 -40.38
C LEU A 37 -2.05 21.04 -40.69
N ALA A 38 -2.55 20.14 -39.85
CA ALA A 38 -3.97 19.84 -39.74
C ALA A 38 -4.34 19.76 -38.26
N LEU A 39 -4.95 20.83 -37.74
CA LEU A 39 -5.56 20.87 -36.42
C LEU A 39 -6.71 19.85 -36.38
N SER A 40 -6.48 18.71 -35.73
CA SER A 40 -7.52 17.74 -35.43
C SER A 40 -7.63 17.54 -33.93
N TRP A 41 -8.78 17.92 -33.37
CA TRP A 41 -9.13 17.61 -31.99
C TRP A 41 -9.55 16.14 -31.92
N THR A 42 -8.60 15.24 -31.72
CA THR A 42 -8.88 13.87 -31.30
C THR A 42 -8.70 13.78 -29.79
N PRO A 43 -9.71 13.32 -29.02
CA PRO A 43 -9.43 12.82 -27.68
C PRO A 43 -8.46 11.65 -27.82
N ALA A 44 -7.44 11.60 -26.97
CA ALA A 44 -6.51 10.48 -26.96
C ALA A 44 -7.29 9.21 -26.58
N LEU A 45 -7.65 8.38 -27.58
CA LEU A 45 -8.11 7.03 -27.31
C LEU A 45 -6.95 6.29 -26.67
N ALA A 46 -7.06 6.06 -25.35
CA ALA A 46 -6.34 4.99 -24.71
C ALA A 46 -6.79 3.70 -25.39
N ILE A 47 -5.95 3.19 -26.30
CA ILE A 47 -6.13 1.85 -26.85
C ILE A 47 -5.90 0.91 -25.67
N ALA A 48 -6.99 0.41 -25.09
CA ALA A 48 -6.95 -0.76 -24.25
C ALA A 48 -6.50 -1.92 -25.14
N ALA A 49 -5.19 -2.18 -25.15
CA ALA A 49 -4.65 -3.36 -25.79
C ALA A 49 -5.23 -4.59 -25.09
N GLU A 50 -5.78 -5.52 -25.85
CA GLU A 50 -6.08 -6.86 -25.34
C GLU A 50 -4.75 -7.52 -24.96
N VAL A 51 -4.44 -7.50 -23.66
CA VAL A 51 -3.30 -8.24 -23.12
C VAL A 51 -3.76 -9.67 -22.88
N ASP A 52 -3.57 -10.51 -23.90
CA ASP A 52 -3.78 -11.95 -23.77
C ASP A 52 -2.78 -12.55 -22.79
N GLY A 53 -3.31 -13.11 -21.70
CA GLY A 53 -2.55 -13.87 -20.70
C GLY A 53 -2.24 -13.10 -19.42
N PRO A 54 -2.00 -13.81 -18.30
CA PRO A 54 -1.69 -13.18 -17.03
C PRO A 54 -0.29 -12.57 -17.09
N VAL A 55 -0.22 -11.26 -17.35
CA VAL A 55 0.94 -10.46 -16.97
C VAL A 55 0.95 -10.45 -15.44
N VAL A 56 1.66 -11.42 -14.87
CA VAL A 56 2.24 -11.27 -13.54
C VAL A 56 3.08 -10.02 -13.64
N ALA A 57 2.58 -8.90 -13.12
CA ALA A 57 3.37 -7.70 -12.93
C ALA A 57 4.59 -8.16 -12.14
N ALA A 58 5.75 -8.16 -12.80
CA ALA A 58 7.00 -8.48 -12.15
C ALA A 58 7.12 -7.47 -11.02
N GLU A 59 7.04 -7.94 -9.78
CA GLU A 59 7.33 -7.13 -8.61
C GLU A 59 8.72 -6.55 -8.85
N ARG A 60 8.77 -5.26 -9.22
CA ARG A 60 10.02 -4.53 -9.13
C ARG A 60 10.42 -4.67 -7.68
N VAL A 61 11.50 -5.40 -7.42
CA VAL A 61 12.15 -5.42 -6.12
C VAL A 61 12.44 -3.95 -5.82
N GLY A 62 11.63 -3.36 -4.94
CA GLY A 62 11.63 -1.94 -4.71
C GLY A 62 13.00 -1.51 -4.24
N SER A 63 13.53 -0.42 -4.81
CA SER A 63 14.76 0.16 -4.29
C SER A 63 14.58 0.48 -2.81
N THR A 64 15.52 0.01 -2.00
CA THR A 64 15.52 0.22 -0.56
C THR A 64 16.22 1.53 -0.20
N ALA A 65 16.60 2.36 -1.18
CA ALA A 65 17.36 3.59 -1.00
C ALA A 65 16.67 4.60 -0.06
N ASN A 66 15.33 4.65 -0.12
CA ASN A 66 14.49 5.57 0.65
C ASN A 66 13.95 4.97 1.96
N LEU A 67 14.41 3.78 2.37
CA LEU A 67 14.07 3.22 3.69
C LEU A 67 15.02 3.77 4.76
N PRO A 68 14.51 4.19 5.93
CA PRO A 68 15.38 4.50 7.06
C PRO A 68 16.03 3.20 7.54
N LYS A 69 17.36 3.19 7.63
CA LYS A 69 18.09 2.06 8.21
C LYS A 69 18.05 2.16 9.73
N THR A 70 17.95 1.02 10.40
CA THR A 70 18.11 0.93 11.85
C THR A 70 19.41 0.21 12.17
N ASN A 71 20.13 0.72 13.16
CA ASN A 71 21.31 0.04 13.70
C ASN A 71 20.86 -1.11 14.61
N GLU A 72 21.35 -2.32 14.36
CA GLU A 72 21.28 -3.45 15.29
C GLU A 72 22.71 -3.91 15.61
N PHE A 73 22.89 -4.62 16.73
CA PHE A 73 24.15 -5.27 17.06
C PHE A 73 23.93 -6.79 17.15
N HIS A 74 24.53 -7.57 16.27
CA HIS A 74 24.30 -9.03 16.16
C HIS A 74 25.43 -9.81 16.79
N LYS A 75 25.13 -10.82 17.61
CA LYS A 75 26.14 -11.63 18.30
C LYS A 75 27.05 -12.32 17.31
N VAL A 76 28.36 -12.14 17.47
CA VAL A 76 29.37 -12.62 16.52
C VAL A 76 29.68 -14.08 16.79
N THR A 77 29.38 -14.96 15.84
CA THR A 77 29.66 -16.41 15.93
C THR A 77 30.82 -16.85 15.04
N ASN A 78 31.23 -16.05 14.06
CA ASN A 78 32.14 -16.43 12.98
C ASN A 78 33.42 -15.56 12.90
N GLY A 79 34.07 -15.31 14.03
CA GLY A 79 35.33 -14.56 14.10
C GLY A 79 35.17 -13.03 14.02
N ILE A 80 36.25 -12.30 14.30
CA ILE A 80 36.26 -10.82 14.30
C ILE A 80 36.79 -10.30 12.96
N GLU A 81 35.93 -9.62 12.20
CA GLU A 81 36.30 -8.92 10.96
C GLU A 81 37.07 -7.63 11.27
N SER A 82 38.17 -7.40 10.53
CA SER A 82 38.96 -6.17 10.64
C SER A 82 38.21 -4.95 10.11
N GLY A 83 38.26 -3.84 10.84
CA GLY A 83 37.68 -2.55 10.46
C GLY A 83 36.16 -2.46 10.69
N ARG A 84 35.56 -3.40 11.44
CA ARG A 84 34.15 -3.36 11.82
C ARG A 84 33.95 -2.77 13.22
N THR A 85 32.78 -2.16 13.41
CA THR A 85 32.30 -1.69 14.70
C THR A 85 31.64 -2.82 15.49
N TYR A 86 31.93 -2.89 16.78
CA TYR A 86 31.42 -3.87 17.72
C TYR A 86 30.96 -3.21 19.03
N ALA A 87 29.92 -3.77 19.66
CA ALA A 87 29.66 -3.63 21.08
C ALA A 87 30.24 -4.84 21.82
N LEU A 88 30.95 -4.62 22.93
CA LEU A 88 31.54 -5.68 23.76
C LEU A 88 30.70 -5.82 25.03
N VAL A 89 30.29 -7.05 25.37
CA VAL A 89 29.38 -7.35 26.49
C VAL A 89 29.97 -8.44 27.39
N SER A 90 29.80 -8.31 28.71
CA SER A 90 30.24 -9.33 29.67
C SER A 90 29.55 -10.68 29.42
N SER A 91 30.28 -11.80 29.45
CA SER A 91 29.65 -13.13 29.25
C SER A 91 28.70 -13.53 30.37
N ASP A 92 28.94 -13.01 31.57
CA ASP A 92 28.14 -13.21 32.77
C ASP A 92 27.86 -11.89 33.50
N ALA A 93 27.25 -11.98 34.68
CA ALA A 93 27.03 -10.86 35.57
C ALA A 93 27.11 -11.32 37.03
N PRO A 94 27.58 -10.47 37.96
CA PRO A 94 27.53 -10.77 39.39
C PRO A 94 26.08 -11.01 39.88
N ALA A 95 25.94 -11.73 40.98
CA ALA A 95 24.62 -12.13 41.49
C ALA A 95 23.72 -10.91 41.79
N GLY A 96 22.52 -10.89 41.20
CA GLY A 96 21.58 -9.76 41.29
C GLY A 96 21.88 -8.59 40.37
N GLN A 97 22.93 -8.66 39.55
CA GLN A 97 23.25 -7.68 38.51
C GLN A 97 22.86 -8.18 37.10
N LYS A 98 22.86 -7.26 36.14
CA LYS A 98 22.74 -7.56 34.69
C LYS A 98 24.10 -7.49 34.02
N GLN A 99 24.26 -8.18 32.90
CA GLN A 99 25.41 -8.05 32.01
C GLN A 99 25.66 -6.59 31.62
N ARG A 100 26.91 -6.26 31.35
CA ARG A 100 27.38 -4.89 31.10
C ARG A 100 27.93 -4.76 29.71
N ILE A 101 27.70 -3.59 29.10
CA ILE A 101 28.31 -3.19 27.84
C ILE A 101 29.57 -2.38 28.17
N LEU A 102 30.67 -2.63 27.47
CA LEU A 102 31.88 -1.82 27.51
C LEU A 102 31.57 -0.44 26.92
N HIS A 103 31.48 0.57 27.76
CA HIS A 103 30.95 1.89 27.38
C HIS A 103 31.87 3.02 27.85
N LEU A 104 32.27 3.88 26.92
CA LEU A 104 33.09 5.06 27.21
C LEU A 104 32.22 6.32 27.13
N THR A 105 31.83 6.87 28.27
CA THR A 105 31.21 8.21 28.30
C THR A 105 32.28 9.25 28.01
N ALA A 106 32.03 10.15 27.05
CA ALA A 106 32.97 11.22 26.73
C ALA A 106 33.35 12.06 27.97
N GLY A 107 34.65 12.29 28.14
CA GLY A 107 35.21 12.95 29.33
C GLY A 107 35.21 12.10 30.60
N ASN A 108 34.94 10.78 30.53
CA ASN A 108 34.96 9.89 31.70
C ASN A 108 35.86 8.66 31.51
N PRO A 109 36.85 8.42 32.41
CA PRO A 109 37.80 7.32 32.24
C PRO A 109 37.26 5.94 32.63
N LYS A 110 36.01 5.82 33.12
CA LYS A 110 35.43 4.53 33.55
C LYS A 110 34.63 3.86 32.43
N LEU A 111 34.98 2.61 32.10
CA LEU A 111 34.37 1.82 31.02
C LEU A 111 33.08 1.06 31.39
N ASP A 112 32.57 1.21 32.63
CA ASP A 112 31.47 0.39 33.19
C ASP A 112 30.28 1.25 33.61
N ARG A 113 29.26 1.37 32.74
CA ARG A 113 28.03 2.14 33.02
C ARG A 113 26.75 1.61 32.37
N CYS A 114 26.81 1.06 31.15
CA CYS A 114 25.63 0.52 30.47
C CYS A 114 25.31 -0.90 30.96
N GLN A 115 24.09 -1.11 31.43
CA GLN A 115 23.51 -2.45 31.57
C GLN A 115 22.97 -2.91 30.21
N VAL A 116 22.83 -4.22 30.02
CA VAL A 116 22.11 -4.80 28.87
C VAL A 116 20.63 -5.02 29.24
N GLY A 117 19.70 -4.77 28.32
CA GLY A 117 18.29 -5.15 28.48
C GLY A 117 18.12 -6.67 28.59
N SER A 118 18.53 -7.38 27.54
CA SER A 118 18.71 -8.84 27.46
C SER A 118 19.83 -9.23 26.48
N ALA A 119 20.82 -10.03 26.90
CA ALA A 119 21.88 -10.51 26.01
C ALA A 119 21.41 -11.73 25.19
N ALA A 120 20.55 -11.48 24.21
CA ALA A 120 20.13 -12.46 23.21
C ALA A 120 21.10 -12.46 22.02
N ASP A 121 20.70 -13.00 20.85
CA ASP A 121 21.48 -12.94 19.62
C ASP A 121 21.56 -11.53 19.00
N LYS A 122 20.74 -10.59 19.49
CA LYS A 122 20.73 -9.18 19.08
C LYS A 122 20.69 -8.25 20.29
N LEU A 123 21.32 -7.09 20.17
CA LEU A 123 21.12 -5.91 21.02
C LEU A 123 20.58 -4.77 20.16
N ALA A 124 19.67 -3.98 20.75
CA ALA A 124 19.18 -2.74 20.18
C ALA A 124 20.03 -1.54 20.65
N PRO A 125 20.13 -0.42 19.90
CA PRO A 125 20.89 0.77 20.32
C PRO A 125 20.40 1.41 21.64
N VAL A 126 19.19 1.07 22.06
CA VAL A 126 18.56 1.52 23.31
C VAL A 126 18.84 0.61 24.51
N ASP A 127 19.53 -0.53 24.33
CA ASP A 127 19.80 -1.46 25.44
C ASP A 127 20.67 -0.85 26.54
N CYS A 128 21.46 0.20 26.25
CA CYS A 128 22.12 0.98 27.28
C CYS A 128 21.12 1.85 28.07
N THR A 129 20.73 1.40 29.26
CA THR A 129 19.75 2.06 30.12
C THR A 129 20.30 3.22 30.98
N ILE A 130 21.29 3.97 30.51
CA ILE A 130 21.75 5.18 31.20
C ILE A 130 20.84 6.34 30.79
N ASP A 131 20.18 6.97 31.77
CA ASP A 131 19.39 8.19 31.55
C ASP A 131 20.21 9.25 30.80
N GLY A 132 19.70 9.69 29.66
CA GLY A 132 20.35 10.68 28.79
C GLY A 132 21.54 10.17 27.97
N HIS A 133 21.89 8.88 27.97
CA HIS A 133 22.91 8.29 27.08
C HIS A 133 22.42 7.09 26.24
N ALA A 134 21.20 6.59 26.48
CA ALA A 134 20.54 5.64 25.57
C ALA A 134 20.55 6.16 24.12
N GLY A 135 20.96 5.32 23.16
CA GLY A 135 21.04 5.70 21.74
C GLY A 135 22.17 6.67 21.36
N LYS A 136 23.14 6.97 22.24
CA LYS A 136 24.30 7.83 21.89
C LYS A 136 25.47 7.12 21.21
N HIS A 137 25.43 5.79 21.05
CA HIS A 137 26.47 5.01 20.39
C HIS A 137 27.88 5.06 21.07
N GLU A 138 27.98 5.61 22.28
CA GLU A 138 29.19 5.68 23.15
C GLU A 138 29.75 4.29 23.61
N HIS A 139 29.11 3.20 23.20
CA HIS A 139 29.52 1.80 23.42
C HIS A 139 30.10 1.13 22.18
N GLU A 140 30.29 1.87 21.09
CA GLU A 140 30.84 1.35 19.84
C GLU A 140 32.37 1.36 19.83
N TRP A 141 32.95 0.23 19.43
CA TRP A 141 34.39 0.04 19.31
C TRP A 141 34.75 -0.58 17.96
N THR A 142 35.63 0.07 17.20
CA THR A 142 36.17 -0.49 15.95
C THR A 142 37.33 -1.43 16.24
N ALA A 143 37.21 -2.71 15.85
CA ALA A 143 38.29 -3.68 15.95
C ALA A 143 39.06 -3.79 14.62
N SER A 144 40.35 -3.48 14.62
CA SER A 144 41.21 -3.46 13.42
C SER A 144 42.35 -4.45 13.57
N ALA A 145 42.50 -5.38 12.62
CA ALA A 145 43.61 -6.31 12.59
C ALA A 145 44.93 -5.58 12.31
N VAL A 146 45.97 -5.96 13.06
CA VAL A 146 47.34 -5.44 12.98
C VAL A 146 48.33 -6.61 13.09
N GLU A 147 49.62 -6.36 12.90
CA GLU A 147 50.63 -7.40 13.11
C GLU A 147 50.56 -7.95 14.55
N GLY A 148 50.34 -9.26 14.68
CA GLY A 148 50.26 -9.96 15.96
C GLY A 148 48.89 -9.93 16.68
N GLY A 149 47.85 -9.27 16.14
CA GLY A 149 46.54 -9.24 16.79
C GLY A 149 45.60 -8.17 16.26
N TYR A 150 44.90 -7.49 17.17
CA TYR A 150 43.93 -6.43 16.88
C TYR A 150 44.18 -5.20 17.76
N THR A 151 43.87 -4.01 17.25
CA THR A 151 43.60 -2.83 18.10
C THR A 151 42.09 -2.63 18.20
N ILE A 152 41.60 -2.26 19.37
CA ILE A 152 40.17 -1.94 19.60
C ILE A 152 40.08 -0.45 19.93
N LYS A 153 39.56 0.35 18.99
CA LYS A 153 39.44 1.82 19.11
C LYS A 153 38.01 2.20 19.52
N SER A 154 37.83 3.19 20.38
CA SER A 154 36.50 3.77 20.64
C SER A 154 36.01 4.58 19.43
N ASN A 155 34.71 4.54 19.15
CA ASN A 155 34.07 5.44 18.20
C ASN A 155 33.65 6.78 18.85
N ALA A 156 33.69 6.89 20.19
CA ALA A 156 33.30 8.09 20.94
C ALA A 156 34.45 9.09 21.16
N GLU A 157 35.68 8.59 21.34
CA GLU A 157 36.89 9.39 21.55
C GLU A 157 38.08 8.80 20.79
N ASP A 158 39.15 9.59 20.56
CA ASP A 158 40.36 9.14 19.87
C ASP A 158 41.29 8.32 20.80
N VAL A 159 40.76 7.20 21.29
CA VAL A 159 41.38 6.33 22.30
C VAL A 159 41.13 4.86 21.98
N TYR A 160 41.97 3.99 22.56
CA TYR A 160 41.96 2.55 22.38
C TYR A 160 41.72 1.85 23.72
N LEU A 161 41.06 0.70 23.68
CA LEU A 161 40.98 -0.21 24.80
C LEU A 161 42.37 -0.84 25.02
N ASN A 162 42.95 -0.57 26.17
CA ASN A 162 44.19 -1.20 26.62
C ASN A 162 43.93 -1.97 27.93
N LEU A 163 44.66 -3.06 28.13
CA LEU A 163 44.73 -3.80 29.39
C LEU A 163 45.96 -3.35 30.19
N THR A 164 45.73 -3.02 31.45
CA THR A 164 46.76 -2.79 32.48
C THR A 164 46.74 -3.93 33.50
N GLU A 165 47.57 -3.85 34.54
CA GLU A 165 47.47 -4.77 35.68
C GLU A 165 46.19 -4.60 36.51
N ARG A 166 45.52 -3.44 36.38
CA ARG A 166 44.37 -3.05 37.20
C ARG A 166 43.04 -3.15 36.47
N GLY A 167 43.04 -3.06 35.14
CA GLY A 167 41.83 -3.24 34.35
C GLY A 167 41.94 -2.94 32.87
N GLY A 168 40.78 -2.98 32.20
CA GLY A 168 40.60 -2.36 30.90
C GLY A 168 40.47 -0.84 31.05
N GLU A 169 41.21 -0.08 30.24
CA GLU A 169 41.27 1.38 30.29
C GLU A 169 41.28 1.96 28.88
N ALA A 170 40.62 3.11 28.67
CA ALA A 170 40.74 3.89 27.45
C ALA A 170 42.03 4.73 27.46
N ARG A 171 42.88 4.57 26.44
CA ARG A 171 44.18 5.27 26.33
C ARG A 171 44.47 5.72 24.89
N ALA A 172 45.12 6.86 24.71
CA ALA A 172 45.43 7.40 23.38
C ALA A 172 46.41 6.54 22.56
N THR A 173 47.29 5.77 23.21
CA THR A 173 48.23 4.87 22.54
C THR A 173 47.60 3.50 22.29
N PRO A 174 47.54 3.00 21.04
CA PRO A 174 47.03 1.67 20.75
C PRO A 174 47.84 0.56 21.43
N GLN A 175 47.17 -0.48 21.92
CA GLN A 175 47.78 -1.75 22.32
C GLN A 175 47.32 -2.86 21.37
N VAL A 176 48.23 -3.78 21.04
CA VAL A 176 47.88 -5.01 20.31
C VAL A 176 47.28 -6.01 21.30
N LEU A 177 46.01 -6.36 21.06
CA LEU A 177 45.24 -7.34 21.81
C LEU A 177 45.13 -8.63 20.99
N SER A 178 45.27 -9.77 21.65
CA SER A 178 44.86 -11.06 21.11
C SER A 178 43.37 -11.26 21.37
N ILE A 179 42.60 -11.58 20.32
CA ILE A 179 41.19 -11.94 20.41
C ILE A 179 41.04 -13.35 19.84
N VAL A 180 40.60 -14.31 20.66
CA VAL A 180 40.43 -15.71 20.27
C VAL A 180 39.04 -16.22 20.66
N PRO A 181 38.43 -17.16 19.92
CA PRO A 181 37.15 -17.76 20.31
C PRO A 181 37.23 -18.45 21.68
N GLY A 182 36.18 -18.30 22.49
CA GLY A 182 35.99 -19.02 23.75
C GLY A 182 35.27 -20.36 23.60
N GLU A 183 35.03 -21.03 24.72
CA GLU A 183 34.33 -22.32 24.79
C GLU A 183 32.79 -22.15 24.87
N HIS A 184 32.30 -20.96 25.22
CA HIS A 184 30.88 -20.67 25.45
C HIS A 184 30.28 -19.66 24.45
N GLY A 185 30.97 -19.46 23.32
CA GLY A 185 30.49 -18.62 22.22
C GLY A 185 30.65 -17.12 22.44
N GLY A 186 31.53 -16.70 23.34
CA GLY A 186 32.18 -15.40 23.35
C GLY A 186 33.62 -15.46 22.81
N TYR A 187 34.39 -14.42 23.09
CA TYR A 187 35.80 -14.31 22.73
C TYR A 187 36.65 -13.92 23.94
N VAL A 188 37.83 -14.52 24.07
CA VAL A 188 38.81 -14.16 25.08
C VAL A 188 39.69 -13.04 24.53
N VAL A 189 39.64 -11.87 25.16
CA VAL A 189 40.47 -10.69 24.82
C VAL A 189 41.64 -10.60 25.81
N SER A 190 42.88 -10.54 25.31
CA SER A 190 44.07 -10.56 26.17
C SER A 190 45.25 -9.77 25.63
N ALA A 191 46.20 -9.41 26.51
CA ALA A 191 47.46 -8.76 26.16
C ALA A 191 48.58 -9.17 27.11
N LYS A 192 49.84 -8.98 26.68
CA LYS A 192 50.99 -9.05 27.60
C LYS A 192 51.16 -7.70 28.29
N VAL A 193 51.15 -7.73 29.63
CA VAL A 193 51.35 -6.58 30.51
C VAL A 193 52.43 -6.97 31.53
N GLU A 194 53.54 -6.23 31.55
CA GLU A 194 54.69 -6.44 32.45
C GLU A 194 55.22 -7.90 32.48
N GLY A 195 55.13 -8.60 31.34
CA GLY A 195 55.59 -9.98 31.17
C GLY A 195 54.53 -11.06 31.44
N ALA A 196 53.42 -10.72 32.10
CA ALA A 196 52.28 -11.61 32.32
C ALA A 196 51.20 -11.44 31.24
N THR A 197 50.43 -12.50 30.95
CA THR A 197 49.20 -12.35 30.17
C THR A 197 48.07 -11.85 31.08
N ARG A 198 47.36 -10.81 30.65
CA ARG A 198 46.14 -10.30 31.29
C ARG A 198 44.97 -10.46 30.34
N TYR A 199 43.80 -10.78 30.89
CA TYR A 199 42.55 -10.99 30.15
C TYR A 199 41.52 -9.91 30.51
N LEU A 200 40.76 -9.38 29.55
CA LEU A 200 39.66 -8.45 29.83
C LEU A 200 38.56 -9.19 30.61
N MET A 201 38.10 -8.62 31.73
CA MET A 201 37.05 -9.20 32.57
C MET A 201 36.04 -8.14 33.00
N HIS A 202 34.82 -8.55 33.36
CA HIS A 202 33.90 -7.73 34.16
C HIS A 202 33.67 -8.37 35.54
N ASP A 203 33.69 -7.58 36.61
CA ASP A 203 33.31 -8.01 37.96
C ASP A 203 32.58 -6.90 38.75
N ASP A 204 32.36 -7.08 40.06
CA ASP A 204 31.71 -6.09 40.93
C ASP A 204 32.42 -4.71 41.00
N ARG A 205 33.65 -4.60 40.48
CA ARG A 205 34.44 -3.36 40.37
C ARG A 205 34.35 -2.72 38.98
N GLY A 206 33.71 -3.41 38.02
CA GLY A 206 33.52 -3.01 36.64
C GLY A 206 34.40 -3.78 35.65
N TRP A 207 34.65 -3.18 34.49
CA TRP A 207 35.59 -3.73 33.50
C TRP A 207 37.03 -3.67 34.05
N THR A 208 37.57 -4.82 34.36
CA THR A 208 38.87 -5.04 34.99
C THR A 208 39.71 -6.03 34.17
N SER A 209 40.74 -6.63 34.76
CA SER A 209 41.62 -7.60 34.12
C SER A 209 41.89 -8.80 35.04
N ALA A 210 41.93 -10.00 34.47
CA ALA A 210 42.16 -11.25 35.18
C ALA A 210 43.49 -11.92 34.79
N ASP A 211 43.92 -12.87 35.60
CA ASP A 211 45.03 -13.81 35.36
C ASP A 211 44.57 -15.09 34.62
N LYS A 212 43.25 -15.29 34.50
CA LYS A 212 42.60 -16.41 33.78
C LYS A 212 41.74 -15.89 32.63
N PRO A 213 41.53 -16.70 31.58
CA PRO A 213 40.58 -16.38 30.51
C PRO A 213 39.19 -16.02 31.04
N TYR A 214 38.61 -14.98 30.46
CA TYR A 214 37.23 -14.56 30.63
C TYR A 214 36.66 -14.28 29.24
N GLU A 215 35.39 -14.65 29.01
CA GLU A 215 34.75 -14.45 27.71
C GLU A 215 34.03 -13.11 27.62
N VAL A 216 34.17 -12.47 26.47
CA VAL A 216 33.47 -11.24 26.12
C VAL A 216 32.62 -11.53 24.89
N LEU A 217 31.33 -11.26 24.97
CA LEU A 217 30.43 -11.39 23.83
C LEU A 217 30.64 -10.18 22.92
N PHE A 218 31.13 -10.42 21.71
CA PHE A 218 31.16 -9.40 20.66
C PHE A 218 29.82 -9.38 19.94
N TYR A 219 29.29 -8.19 19.71
CA TYR A 219 28.14 -7.96 18.87
C TYR A 219 28.52 -6.98 17.75
N GLN A 220 28.47 -7.42 16.49
CA GLN A 220 28.82 -6.59 15.33
C GLN A 220 27.70 -5.60 15.03
N HIS A 221 28.05 -4.34 14.82
CA HIS A 221 27.13 -3.34 14.29
C HIS A 221 26.72 -3.72 12.87
N VAL A 222 25.41 -3.84 12.64
CA VAL A 222 24.79 -4.13 11.35
C VAL A 222 23.72 -3.07 11.10
N GLU A 223 23.83 -2.37 9.97
CA GLU A 223 22.69 -1.63 9.43
C GLU A 223 21.67 -2.64 8.88
N VAL A 224 20.49 -2.71 9.48
CA VAL A 224 19.38 -3.50 8.96
C VAL A 224 18.34 -2.59 8.31
N LEU A 225 17.72 -3.09 7.24
CA LEU A 225 16.53 -2.49 6.68
C LEU A 225 15.31 -2.93 7.50
N PRO A 226 14.32 -2.04 7.70
CA PRO A 226 13.09 -2.39 8.39
C PRO A 226 12.23 -3.33 7.54
N GLU A 227 11.29 -4.00 8.20
CA GLU A 227 10.25 -4.76 7.50
C GLU A 227 9.43 -3.84 6.59
N VAL A 228 9.22 -4.26 5.34
CA VAL A 228 8.35 -3.59 4.38
C VAL A 228 7.15 -4.47 4.08
N VAL A 229 5.95 -3.96 4.35
CA VAL A 229 4.68 -4.66 4.09
C VAL A 229 4.32 -4.49 2.61
N PRO A 230 4.05 -5.58 1.86
CA PRO A 230 3.69 -5.50 0.45
C PRO A 230 2.40 -4.72 0.18
N ASN A 231 2.36 -4.02 -0.95
CA ASN A 231 1.23 -3.23 -1.45
C ASN A 231 -0.04 -4.05 -1.80
N ARG A 232 -0.06 -5.35 -1.52
CA ARG A 232 -1.12 -6.30 -1.93
C ARG A 232 -1.34 -7.40 -0.89
N LYS A 233 -2.60 -7.78 -0.65
CA LYS A 233 -2.95 -8.89 0.24
C LYS A 233 -2.99 -10.21 -0.53
N LEU A 234 -1.94 -11.01 -0.40
CA LEU A 234 -1.82 -12.32 -1.06
C LEU A 234 -2.66 -13.43 -0.42
N THR A 235 -3.35 -13.15 0.69
CA THR A 235 -4.19 -14.13 1.39
C THR A 235 -5.40 -14.54 0.55
N THR A 236 -5.42 -15.80 0.14
CA THR A 236 -6.54 -16.45 -0.56
C THR A 236 -6.97 -17.70 0.20
N GLY A 237 -8.13 -18.25 -0.14
CA GLY A 237 -8.63 -19.48 0.48
C GLY A 237 -10.04 -19.83 0.03
N VAL A 238 -10.61 -20.88 0.65
CA VAL A 238 -11.96 -21.36 0.35
C VAL A 238 -12.82 -21.36 1.61
N THR A 239 -14.03 -20.81 1.52
CA THR A 239 -15.09 -20.89 2.54
C THR A 239 -16.21 -21.84 2.10
N GLN A 240 -16.98 -22.35 3.07
CA GLN A 240 -18.07 -23.31 2.86
C GLN A 240 -19.43 -22.65 3.18
N ASP A 241 -20.45 -22.94 2.36
CA ASP A 241 -21.86 -22.50 2.43
C ASP A 241 -22.13 -20.99 2.44
N ARG A 242 -21.12 -20.15 2.69
CA ARG A 242 -21.20 -18.69 2.71
C ARG A 242 -19.87 -18.09 2.21
N PRO A 243 -19.89 -17.00 1.44
CA PRO A 243 -18.66 -16.39 0.92
C PRO A 243 -17.76 -15.86 2.03
N PHE A 244 -18.34 -15.23 3.05
CA PHE A 244 -17.60 -14.53 4.10
C PHE A 244 -18.10 -14.97 5.48
N ALA A 245 -17.36 -15.90 6.09
CA ALA A 245 -17.50 -16.23 7.51
C ALA A 245 -16.57 -15.34 8.36
N PRO A 246 -16.81 -15.13 9.67
CA PRO A 246 -15.85 -14.46 10.53
C PRO A 246 -14.45 -15.09 10.44
N ASN A 247 -13.42 -14.25 10.37
CA ASN A 247 -12.00 -14.57 10.12
C ASN A 247 -11.64 -14.96 8.67
N THR A 248 -12.55 -14.86 7.69
CA THR A 248 -12.20 -15.03 6.27
C THR A 248 -11.15 -14.00 5.86
N GLY A 249 -10.01 -14.45 5.31
CA GLY A 249 -8.89 -13.56 4.96
C GLY A 249 -8.27 -12.79 6.13
N GLY A 250 -8.56 -13.16 7.38
CA GLY A 250 -8.12 -12.46 8.60
C GLY A 250 -9.13 -11.48 9.20
N SER A 251 -10.13 -11.04 8.44
CA SER A 251 -11.12 -10.07 8.94
C SER A 251 -12.21 -10.74 9.81
N LYS A 252 -12.47 -10.18 10.99
CA LYS A 252 -13.50 -10.66 11.93
C LYS A 252 -14.90 -10.18 11.55
N ASN A 253 -14.99 -9.03 10.87
CA ASN A 253 -16.24 -8.33 10.59
C ASN A 253 -16.40 -8.04 9.10
N PHE A 254 -17.63 -8.13 8.60
CA PHE A 254 -17.97 -7.81 7.22
C PHE A 254 -19.32 -7.11 7.13
N ARG A 255 -19.44 -6.13 6.22
CA ARG A 255 -20.70 -5.42 5.97
C ARG A 255 -20.81 -5.02 4.50
N ILE A 256 -22.05 -4.73 4.08
CA ILE A 256 -22.40 -4.18 2.76
C ILE A 256 -22.06 -5.15 1.59
N PRO A 257 -22.79 -6.27 1.47
CA PRO A 257 -22.56 -7.22 0.39
C PRO A 257 -23.05 -6.69 -0.97
N SER A 258 -22.18 -6.81 -1.97
CA SER A 258 -22.53 -6.91 -3.38
C SER A 258 -22.59 -8.38 -3.79
N LEU A 259 -23.60 -8.77 -4.57
CA LEU A 259 -23.76 -10.14 -5.09
C LEU A 259 -24.35 -10.07 -6.50
N ILE A 260 -23.71 -10.72 -7.46
CA ILE A 260 -24.22 -10.92 -8.83
C ILE A 260 -24.06 -12.37 -9.26
N THR A 261 -24.88 -12.80 -10.22
CA THR A 261 -24.65 -14.04 -10.98
C THR A 261 -23.94 -13.66 -12.27
N HIS A 262 -22.78 -14.25 -12.50
CA HIS A 262 -21.98 -14.07 -13.70
C HIS A 262 -22.54 -14.92 -14.85
N LYS A 263 -22.27 -14.54 -16.11
CA LYS A 263 -22.83 -15.19 -17.32
C LYS A 263 -22.52 -16.69 -17.45
N ASP A 264 -21.48 -17.19 -16.78
CA ASP A 264 -21.10 -18.61 -16.74
C ASP A 264 -21.89 -19.41 -15.68
N GLY A 265 -22.80 -18.75 -14.96
CA GLY A 265 -23.58 -19.32 -13.85
C GLY A 265 -22.89 -19.21 -12.49
N SER A 266 -21.64 -18.75 -12.41
CA SER A 266 -20.96 -18.57 -11.12
C SER A 266 -21.54 -17.39 -10.33
N LEU A 267 -21.49 -17.49 -9.00
CA LEU A 267 -21.91 -16.44 -8.09
C LEU A 267 -20.69 -15.63 -7.67
N LEU A 268 -20.74 -14.31 -7.84
CA LEU A 268 -19.67 -13.40 -7.45
C LEU A 268 -20.15 -12.50 -6.31
N ALA A 269 -19.41 -12.48 -5.22
CA ALA A 269 -19.71 -11.69 -4.03
C ALA A 269 -18.54 -10.74 -3.71
N ALA A 270 -18.83 -9.51 -3.31
CA ALA A 270 -17.86 -8.57 -2.75
C ALA A 270 -18.44 -7.94 -1.47
N ILE A 271 -17.60 -7.60 -0.50
CA ILE A 271 -18.05 -7.04 0.78
C ILE A 271 -16.92 -6.19 1.40
N ASP A 272 -17.27 -5.25 2.28
CA ASP A 272 -16.26 -4.58 3.11
C ASP A 272 -15.65 -5.60 4.08
N ALA A 273 -14.33 -5.78 4.04
CA ALA A 273 -13.56 -6.36 5.12
C ALA A 273 -13.34 -5.28 6.19
N ARG A 274 -14.01 -5.42 7.34
CA ARG A 274 -13.99 -4.44 8.45
C ARG A 274 -13.09 -4.89 9.60
N TRP A 275 -12.03 -5.61 9.27
CA TRP A 275 -11.01 -6.16 10.16
C TRP A 275 -11.51 -6.50 11.58
N ASN A 276 -11.13 -5.72 12.59
CA ASN A 276 -11.47 -5.95 14.00
C ASN A 276 -12.62 -5.05 14.54
N HIS A 277 -13.33 -4.29 13.70
CA HIS A 277 -14.35 -3.31 14.10
C HIS A 277 -15.60 -3.33 13.19
N VAL A 278 -16.58 -2.46 13.45
CA VAL A 278 -17.85 -2.41 12.68
C VAL A 278 -18.20 -1.02 12.12
N GLY A 279 -17.33 -0.03 12.34
CA GLY A 279 -17.48 1.36 11.88
C GLY A 279 -17.40 1.52 10.35
N ASP A 280 -17.82 2.66 9.82
CA ASP A 280 -17.95 2.92 8.37
C ASP A 280 -16.72 3.61 7.73
N ALA A 281 -15.58 3.65 8.42
CA ALA A 281 -14.26 4.04 7.89
C ALA A 281 -13.16 3.47 8.81
N ALA A 282 -11.92 3.96 8.68
CA ALA A 282 -10.79 3.72 9.59
C ALA A 282 -10.15 2.32 9.52
N GLY A 283 -9.63 1.95 8.34
CA GLY A 283 -9.05 0.64 8.04
C GLY A 283 -10.10 -0.31 7.46
N LEU A 284 -10.53 -0.06 6.22
CA LEU A 284 -11.49 -0.92 5.51
C LEU A 284 -10.96 -1.29 4.13
N ASP A 285 -11.11 -2.56 3.75
CA ASP A 285 -10.67 -3.10 2.46
C ASP A 285 -11.80 -3.83 1.76
N THR A 286 -11.65 -4.14 0.46
CA THR A 286 -12.64 -4.95 -0.26
C THR A 286 -12.16 -6.38 -0.40
N ILE A 287 -12.94 -7.33 0.12
CA ILE A 287 -12.74 -8.77 -0.12
C ILE A 287 -13.78 -9.26 -1.13
N PHE A 288 -13.35 -10.09 -2.07
CA PHE A 288 -14.17 -10.71 -3.10
C PHE A 288 -14.16 -12.22 -2.97
N SER A 289 -15.23 -12.88 -3.42
CA SER A 289 -15.32 -14.34 -3.45
C SER A 289 -16.20 -14.84 -4.59
N ARG A 290 -15.80 -15.96 -5.21
CA ARG A 290 -16.52 -16.63 -6.31
C ARG A 290 -16.91 -18.06 -5.95
N SER A 291 -18.12 -18.46 -6.32
CA SER A 291 -18.60 -19.83 -6.26
C SER A 291 -19.04 -20.34 -7.63
N THR A 292 -18.57 -21.52 -8.04
CA THR A 292 -18.93 -22.18 -9.30
C THR A 292 -19.91 -23.35 -9.11
N ASP A 293 -20.31 -23.65 -7.87
CA ASP A 293 -21.08 -24.86 -7.49
C ASP A 293 -22.45 -24.57 -6.86
N GLY A 294 -22.96 -23.35 -7.06
CA GLY A 294 -24.24 -22.88 -6.55
C GLY A 294 -24.18 -22.32 -5.12
N GLY A 295 -22.99 -21.96 -4.64
CA GLY A 295 -22.78 -21.33 -3.33
C GLY A 295 -22.34 -22.28 -2.23
N LYS A 296 -21.89 -23.50 -2.55
CA LYS A 296 -21.40 -24.47 -1.55
C LYS A 296 -19.95 -24.20 -1.20
N THR A 297 -19.10 -23.95 -2.19
CA THR A 297 -17.72 -23.52 -1.99
C THR A 297 -17.46 -22.15 -2.62
N TRP A 298 -16.57 -21.38 -1.98
CA TRP A 298 -16.37 -19.97 -2.25
C TRP A 298 -14.87 -19.62 -2.16
N SER A 299 -14.23 -19.34 -3.30
CA SER A 299 -12.81 -18.97 -3.36
C SER A 299 -12.64 -17.46 -3.24
N PHE A 300 -11.87 -16.96 -2.27
CA PHE A 300 -11.73 -15.52 -1.97
C PHE A 300 -10.35 -14.93 -2.29
N ASN A 301 -10.33 -13.63 -2.59
CA ASN A 301 -9.15 -12.77 -2.75
C ASN A 301 -9.47 -11.31 -2.31
N PHE A 302 -8.47 -10.44 -2.30
CA PHE A 302 -8.61 -9.02 -1.93
C PHE A 302 -8.30 -8.11 -3.13
N PRO A 303 -9.32 -7.69 -3.90
CA PRO A 303 -9.14 -6.83 -5.07
C PRO A 303 -8.76 -5.38 -4.74
N ASN A 304 -9.26 -4.82 -3.63
CA ASN A 304 -8.85 -3.50 -3.15
C ASN A 304 -8.27 -3.67 -1.75
N TYR A 305 -6.99 -3.40 -1.60
CA TYR A 305 -6.28 -3.49 -0.33
C TYR A 305 -5.24 -2.38 -0.21
N PHE A 306 -5.20 -1.70 0.93
CA PHE A 306 -4.10 -0.80 1.27
C PHE A 306 -3.44 -1.22 2.60
N PRO A 307 -2.11 -1.46 2.62
CA PRO A 307 -1.41 -1.93 3.83
C PRO A 307 -1.20 -0.82 4.88
N ASP A 308 -1.83 0.35 4.76
CA ASP A 308 -1.50 1.54 5.58
C ASP A 308 -1.77 1.34 7.08
N SER A 309 -2.52 0.30 7.45
CA SER A 309 -2.68 -0.20 8.81
C SER A 309 -2.40 -1.71 8.94
N VAL A 310 -2.22 -2.17 10.18
CA VAL A 310 -1.99 -3.58 10.55
C VAL A 310 -3.25 -4.48 10.46
N ASP A 311 -4.01 -4.39 9.37
CA ASP A 311 -5.32 -5.06 9.20
C ASP A 311 -6.24 -4.84 10.42
N ALA A 312 -6.39 -3.59 10.85
CA ALA A 312 -7.06 -3.25 12.11
C ALA A 312 -7.59 -1.80 12.10
N PHE A 313 -8.53 -1.52 13.00
CA PHE A 313 -9.01 -0.16 13.23
C PHE A 313 -7.85 0.81 13.50
N SER A 314 -7.75 1.82 12.65
CA SER A 314 -6.97 3.03 12.90
C SER A 314 -7.75 4.20 12.33
N ASN A 315 -8.08 5.19 13.17
CA ASN A 315 -8.85 6.36 12.73
C ASN A 315 -8.13 7.24 11.70
N GLU A 316 -6.84 6.99 11.48
CA GLU A 316 -5.99 7.59 10.44
C GLU A 316 -5.85 6.73 9.17
N ALA A 317 -6.32 5.48 9.16
CA ALA A 317 -6.20 4.61 7.98
C ALA A 317 -7.26 4.90 6.92
N THR A 318 -6.93 4.54 5.67
CA THR A 318 -7.82 4.60 4.51
C THR A 318 -9.05 3.70 4.67
N ALA A 319 -10.03 3.86 3.77
CA ALA A 319 -11.18 2.97 3.71
C ALA A 319 -11.74 2.81 2.30
N PHE A 320 -11.65 1.60 1.76
CA PHE A 320 -12.53 1.11 0.69
C PHE A 320 -13.86 0.64 1.30
N ILE A 321 -14.99 1.11 0.77
CA ILE A 321 -16.32 0.82 1.34
C ILE A 321 -17.43 0.79 0.26
N ASP A 322 -18.52 0.09 0.57
CA ASP A 322 -19.78 0.11 -0.17
C ASP A 322 -19.65 -0.43 -1.62
N PRO A 323 -19.24 -1.71 -1.83
CA PRO A 323 -19.09 -2.25 -3.18
C PRO A 323 -20.40 -2.30 -3.98
N VAL A 324 -20.30 -1.99 -5.27
CA VAL A 324 -21.32 -2.26 -6.28
C VAL A 324 -20.70 -3.01 -7.47
N MET A 325 -21.37 -4.07 -7.92
CA MET A 325 -20.94 -4.85 -9.09
C MET A 325 -21.98 -4.85 -10.22
N ALA A 326 -21.50 -4.91 -11.46
CA ALA A 326 -22.29 -5.11 -12.67
C ALA A 326 -21.48 -5.93 -13.70
N GLN A 327 -22.16 -6.66 -14.58
CA GLN A 327 -21.51 -7.40 -15.67
C GLN A 327 -22.05 -6.99 -17.04
N LYS A 328 -21.14 -6.67 -17.97
CA LYS A 328 -21.41 -6.43 -19.40
C LYS A 328 -20.53 -7.36 -20.26
N GLY A 329 -21.09 -8.44 -20.80
CA GLY A 329 -20.28 -9.44 -21.49
C GLY A 329 -19.49 -10.28 -20.50
N ASP A 330 -18.17 -10.38 -20.66
CA ASP A 330 -17.26 -11.11 -19.75
C ASP A 330 -16.95 -10.28 -18.49
N THR A 331 -16.20 -9.18 -18.62
CA THR A 331 -16.81 -7.87 -18.36
C THR A 331 -17.41 -7.62 -16.98
N THR A 332 -16.80 -8.07 -15.88
CA THR A 332 -17.24 -7.73 -14.52
C THR A 332 -16.61 -6.41 -14.08
N TYR A 333 -17.44 -5.46 -13.62
CA TYR A 333 -17.02 -4.17 -13.08
C TYR A 333 -17.36 -4.12 -11.59
N MET A 334 -16.44 -3.65 -10.76
CA MET A 334 -16.65 -3.38 -9.34
C MET A 334 -16.24 -1.93 -9.03
N MET A 335 -17.14 -1.17 -8.43
CA MET A 335 -16.86 0.17 -7.94
C MET A 335 -17.05 0.20 -6.42
N VAL A 336 -16.15 0.90 -5.73
CA VAL A 336 -16.22 1.20 -4.30
C VAL A 336 -16.01 2.68 -4.06
N ASP A 337 -16.48 3.16 -2.92
CA ASP A 337 -15.99 4.44 -2.37
C ASP A 337 -14.59 4.22 -1.79
N LEU A 338 -13.67 5.13 -2.07
CA LEU A 338 -12.37 5.23 -1.42
C LEU A 338 -12.31 6.52 -0.61
N TRP A 339 -11.97 6.40 0.66
CA TRP A 339 -11.67 7.50 1.57
C TRP A 339 -10.15 7.59 1.83
N PRO A 340 -9.54 8.78 1.69
CA PRO A 340 -8.19 9.04 2.17
C PRO A 340 -8.07 8.81 3.67
N GLY A 341 -6.87 8.45 4.11
CA GLY A 341 -6.56 8.19 5.51
C GLY A 341 -6.93 9.38 6.40
N GLY A 342 -7.60 9.08 7.52
CA GLY A 342 -8.02 10.09 8.49
C GLY A 342 -9.33 10.80 8.17
N VAL A 343 -9.96 10.58 7.01
CA VAL A 343 -11.10 11.41 6.54
C VAL A 343 -12.28 10.55 6.10
N ALA A 344 -13.47 10.77 6.67
CA ALA A 344 -14.71 10.16 6.21
C ALA A 344 -15.94 10.97 6.65
N LEU A 345 -17.17 10.46 6.43
CA LEU A 345 -18.38 11.07 7.00
C LEU A 345 -18.56 10.78 8.50
N ASN A 346 -17.94 9.71 9.01
CA ASN A 346 -17.97 9.27 10.40
C ASN A 346 -16.80 8.29 10.66
N THR A 347 -16.62 7.83 11.90
CA THR A 347 -15.61 6.83 12.32
C THR A 347 -14.14 7.28 12.22
N ALA A 348 -13.73 7.91 11.12
CA ALA A 348 -12.39 8.45 10.93
C ALA A 348 -12.09 9.65 11.86
N LYS A 349 -10.80 10.03 11.94
CA LYS A 349 -10.27 11.13 12.76
C LYS A 349 -10.92 12.48 12.45
N HIS A 350 -11.12 12.78 11.17
CA HIS A 350 -11.80 13.96 10.67
C HIS A 350 -13.10 13.53 9.97
N GLN A 351 -14.22 14.17 10.32
CA GLN A 351 -15.57 13.74 9.92
C GLN A 351 -16.27 14.75 9.02
N ASP A 352 -15.49 15.72 8.55
CA ASP A 352 -15.84 16.96 7.87
C ASP A 352 -15.04 17.09 6.56
N PRO A 353 -15.26 16.19 5.58
CA PRO A 353 -14.51 16.20 4.33
C PRO A 353 -14.76 17.46 3.50
N VAL A 354 -13.79 17.77 2.64
CA VAL A 354 -13.78 18.90 1.72
C VAL A 354 -14.87 18.76 0.64
N ASN A 355 -15.60 19.84 0.38
CA ASN A 355 -16.61 19.92 -0.69
C ASN A 355 -15.92 20.05 -2.08
N GLY A 356 -15.28 18.97 -2.54
CA GLY A 356 -14.52 18.98 -3.79
C GLY A 356 -14.61 17.67 -4.57
N SER A 357 -13.97 17.64 -5.73
CA SER A 357 -13.80 16.46 -6.59
C SER A 357 -12.45 15.77 -6.38
N GLY A 358 -11.47 16.48 -5.79
CA GLY A 358 -10.06 16.13 -5.89
C GLY A 358 -9.38 16.51 -7.21
N TYR A 359 -10.11 17.15 -8.12
CA TYR A 359 -9.63 17.49 -9.46
C TYR A 359 -9.87 18.96 -9.79
N VAL A 360 -8.86 19.63 -10.35
CA VAL A 360 -8.94 21.02 -10.84
C VAL A 360 -8.50 21.09 -12.31
N GLN A 361 -8.88 22.14 -13.02
CA GLN A 361 -8.39 22.35 -14.38
C GLN A 361 -6.96 22.93 -14.35
N VAL A 362 -6.03 22.21 -14.98
CA VAL A 362 -4.66 22.66 -15.29
C VAL A 362 -4.45 22.44 -16.79
N ASP A 363 -4.05 23.48 -17.52
CA ASP A 363 -3.84 23.46 -18.97
C ASP A 363 -5.01 22.87 -19.78
N GLY A 364 -6.24 23.19 -19.36
CA GLY A 364 -7.48 22.73 -20.00
C GLY A 364 -7.83 21.26 -19.78
N ARG A 365 -7.10 20.55 -18.90
CA ARG A 365 -7.41 19.17 -18.46
C ARG A 365 -7.72 19.14 -16.98
N GLN A 366 -8.59 18.23 -16.56
CA GLN A 366 -8.78 17.96 -15.14
C GLN A 366 -7.58 17.15 -14.62
N ARG A 367 -6.93 17.62 -13.56
CA ARG A 367 -5.78 16.95 -12.92
C ARG A 367 -6.11 16.63 -11.47
N LEU A 368 -5.74 15.43 -11.00
CA LEU A 368 -5.78 15.06 -9.59
C LEU A 368 -4.80 15.95 -8.84
N VAL A 369 -5.27 16.71 -7.86
CA VAL A 369 -4.44 17.62 -7.06
C VAL A 369 -4.05 17.02 -5.72
N LEU A 370 -2.83 17.36 -5.29
CA LEU A 370 -2.21 16.90 -4.06
C LEU A 370 -1.82 18.09 -3.16
N PHE A 371 -2.01 17.91 -1.86
CA PHE A 371 -1.76 18.86 -0.78
C PHE A 371 -0.65 18.35 0.14
N ALA A 372 -0.01 19.26 0.89
CA ALA A 372 1.00 18.93 1.88
C ALA A 372 0.43 18.45 3.23
N SER A 373 -0.90 18.34 3.37
CA SER A 373 -1.57 17.88 4.58
C SER A 373 -2.80 17.01 4.25
N PRO A 374 -3.07 15.93 5.01
CA PRO A 374 -4.28 15.13 4.86
C PRO A 374 -5.51 15.77 5.54
N VAL A 375 -5.30 16.84 6.32
CA VAL A 375 -6.32 17.37 7.25
C VAL A 375 -7.32 18.28 6.50
N PRO A 376 -8.64 18.01 6.57
CA PRO A 376 -9.65 18.79 5.83
C PRO A 376 -9.70 20.28 6.18
N SER A 377 -9.44 20.66 7.43
CA SER A 377 -9.43 22.06 7.85
C SER A 377 -8.26 22.82 7.24
N GLU A 378 -7.05 22.27 7.31
CA GLU A 378 -5.85 22.86 6.74
C GLU A 378 -5.96 22.99 5.20
N GLN A 379 -6.52 21.97 4.53
CA GLN A 379 -6.82 22.06 3.09
C GLN A 379 -7.83 23.18 2.77
N ARG A 380 -8.87 23.39 3.61
CA ARG A 380 -9.81 24.51 3.42
C ARG A 380 -9.17 25.87 3.70
N GLU A 381 -8.29 25.98 4.69
CA GLU A 381 -7.56 27.22 5.00
C GLU A 381 -6.71 27.69 3.82
N VAL A 382 -6.12 26.77 3.04
CA VAL A 382 -5.38 27.09 1.81
C VAL A 382 -6.26 27.21 0.54
N GLY A 383 -7.59 27.02 0.66
CA GLY A 383 -8.54 27.27 -0.44
C GLY A 383 -8.91 26.05 -1.30
N ALA A 384 -8.83 24.82 -0.78
CA ALA A 384 -9.13 23.60 -1.54
C ALA A 384 -10.52 23.57 -2.21
N GLU A 385 -11.55 24.15 -1.57
CA GLU A 385 -12.92 24.18 -2.13
C GLU A 385 -13.07 25.18 -3.29
N GLN A 386 -12.13 26.11 -3.42
CA GLN A 386 -12.01 27.04 -4.55
C GLN A 386 -11.12 26.48 -5.67
N GLY A 387 -10.55 25.28 -5.48
CA GLY A 387 -9.56 24.68 -6.39
C GLY A 387 -8.15 25.21 -6.20
N GLU A 388 -7.84 25.83 -5.04
CA GLU A 388 -6.54 26.42 -4.73
C GLU A 388 -5.79 25.62 -3.64
N GLY A 389 -4.63 26.13 -3.20
CA GLY A 389 -3.88 25.59 -2.07
C GLY A 389 -3.15 24.26 -2.25
N TYR A 390 -3.44 23.53 -3.33
CA TYR A 390 -2.70 22.33 -3.70
C TYR A 390 -1.23 22.66 -4.02
N THR A 391 -0.32 21.76 -3.67
CA THR A 391 1.13 21.92 -3.89
C THR A 391 1.60 21.20 -5.14
N HIS A 392 0.92 20.13 -5.54
CA HIS A 392 1.26 19.30 -6.70
C HIS A 392 0.02 18.84 -7.47
N TYR A 393 0.22 18.35 -8.69
CA TYR A 393 -0.81 17.66 -9.47
C TYR A 393 -0.22 16.48 -10.26
N VAL A 394 -1.05 15.46 -10.49
CA VAL A 394 -0.66 14.27 -11.26
C VAL A 394 -0.83 14.53 -12.77
N GLY A 395 0.21 14.22 -13.54
CA GLY A 395 0.23 14.31 -15.00
C GLY A 395 -0.49 13.17 -15.72
N ASP A 396 -0.17 13.00 -17.01
CA ASP A 396 -0.65 11.86 -17.79
C ASP A 396 0.21 10.61 -17.52
N PHE A 397 -0.44 9.46 -17.34
CA PHE A 397 0.26 8.18 -17.22
C PHE A 397 0.94 7.80 -18.53
N ALA A 398 2.24 7.50 -18.47
CA ALA A 398 3.03 7.00 -19.58
C ALA A 398 2.86 5.48 -19.78
N ALA A 399 3.48 4.96 -20.85
CA ALA A 399 3.41 3.54 -21.21
C ALA A 399 4.12 2.60 -20.20
N ASP A 400 4.96 3.13 -19.31
CA ASP A 400 5.58 2.37 -18.21
C ASP A 400 4.69 2.25 -16.95
N GLY A 401 3.45 2.75 -17.03
CA GLY A 401 2.48 2.73 -15.93
C GLY A 401 2.63 3.87 -14.92
N LEU A 402 3.61 4.76 -15.08
CA LEU A 402 3.87 5.87 -14.16
C LEU A 402 3.36 7.20 -14.72
N ALA A 403 2.79 8.05 -13.86
CA ALA A 403 2.51 9.45 -14.14
C ALA A 403 3.49 10.35 -13.37
N PRO A 404 4.05 11.42 -13.99
CA PRO A 404 4.82 12.42 -13.27
C PRO A 404 3.92 13.21 -12.30
N VAL A 405 4.47 13.56 -11.14
CA VAL A 405 3.85 14.47 -10.17
C VAL A 405 4.55 15.81 -10.27
N TYR A 406 3.83 16.80 -10.78
CA TYR A 406 4.32 18.15 -11.01
C TYR A 406 4.09 19.02 -9.78
N ARG A 407 5.11 19.78 -9.37
CA ARG A 407 4.94 20.90 -8.44
C ARG A 407 4.12 21.99 -9.12
N LYS A 408 3.11 22.54 -8.42
CA LYS A 408 2.27 23.65 -8.91
C LYS A 408 3.12 24.86 -9.30
N ASP A 409 4.07 25.23 -8.44
CA ASP A 409 4.97 26.34 -8.69
C ASP A 409 6.12 25.89 -9.61
N GLY A 410 6.00 26.22 -10.90
CA GLY A 410 7.08 26.03 -11.89
C GLY A 410 7.00 24.76 -12.74
N GLY A 411 6.05 23.84 -12.48
CA GLY A 411 5.83 22.67 -13.34
C GLY A 411 6.99 21.67 -13.36
N THR A 412 7.81 21.65 -12.32
CA THR A 412 8.92 20.69 -12.16
C THR A 412 8.37 19.33 -11.72
N VAL A 413 8.89 18.24 -12.29
CA VAL A 413 8.60 16.88 -11.83
C VAL A 413 9.51 16.58 -10.64
N GLU A 414 8.92 16.34 -9.46
CA GLU A 414 9.68 15.95 -8.25
C GLU A 414 9.52 14.47 -7.91
N ARG A 415 8.38 13.88 -8.29
CA ARG A 415 7.96 12.53 -7.93
C ARG A 415 7.21 11.87 -9.09
N TYR A 416 6.94 10.57 -8.97
CA TYR A 416 6.02 9.84 -9.85
C TYR A 416 4.97 9.09 -9.01
N VAL A 417 3.85 8.71 -9.65
CA VAL A 417 2.89 7.75 -9.10
C VAL A 417 2.61 6.61 -10.08
N ASP A 418 2.36 5.40 -9.57
CA ASP A 418 1.80 4.30 -10.37
C ASP A 418 0.28 4.39 -10.52
N ARG A 419 -0.31 3.42 -11.22
CA ARG A 419 -1.76 3.33 -11.44
C ARG A 419 -2.57 3.13 -10.16
N HIS A 420 -1.98 2.60 -9.09
CA HIS A 420 -2.58 2.49 -7.77
C HIS A 420 -2.30 3.71 -6.88
N TYR A 421 -1.62 4.72 -7.44
CA TYR A 421 -1.19 5.97 -6.84
C TYR A 421 -0.15 5.86 -5.71
N TYR A 422 0.65 4.79 -5.71
CA TYR A 422 1.85 4.69 -4.89
C TYR A 422 2.94 5.64 -5.39
N LEU A 423 3.62 6.30 -4.46
CA LEU A 423 4.61 7.35 -4.71
C LEU A 423 6.02 6.79 -4.94
N TYR A 424 6.72 7.45 -5.83
CA TYR A 424 8.13 7.24 -6.17
C TYR A 424 8.85 8.60 -6.24
N ASP A 425 10.15 8.61 -6.01
CA ASP A 425 10.99 9.81 -6.19
C ASP A 425 11.29 10.11 -7.67
N GLN A 426 12.08 11.16 -7.93
CA GLN A 426 12.55 11.54 -9.27
C GLN A 426 13.32 10.44 -10.03
N ASN A 427 13.96 9.50 -9.33
CA ASN A 427 14.68 8.36 -9.93
C ASN A 427 13.74 7.18 -10.22
N LYS A 428 12.47 7.28 -9.84
CA LYS A 428 11.46 6.20 -9.84
C LYS A 428 11.75 5.10 -8.81
N ASP A 429 12.44 5.43 -7.73
CA ASP A 429 12.58 4.58 -6.56
C ASP A 429 11.39 4.77 -5.60
N PRO A 430 10.84 3.71 -4.98
CA PRO A 430 9.71 3.83 -4.07
C PRO A 430 10.01 4.78 -2.90
N LEU A 431 9.01 5.57 -2.48
CA LEU A 431 9.05 6.34 -1.23
C LEU A 431 8.30 5.56 -0.14
N TYR A 432 8.75 5.63 1.11
CA TYR A 432 8.18 4.84 2.21
C TYR A 432 7.72 5.71 3.38
N CYS A 433 6.72 5.21 4.13
CA CYS A 433 6.33 5.76 5.43
C CYS A 433 6.01 4.63 6.41
N GLN A 434 6.00 4.94 7.71
CA GLN A 434 5.70 3.95 8.74
C GLN A 434 4.23 3.53 8.67
N GLN A 435 3.95 2.23 8.73
CA GLN A 435 2.59 1.71 8.84
C GLN A 435 1.87 2.23 10.12
N LEU A 436 0.54 2.27 10.11
CA LEU A 436 -0.27 2.56 11.29
C LEU A 436 -0.42 1.29 12.14
N GLY A 437 0.14 1.33 13.36
CA GLY A 437 0.04 0.23 14.34
C GLY A 437 1.24 -0.72 14.41
N SER A 438 2.31 -0.49 13.65
CA SER A 438 3.56 -1.26 13.73
C SER A 438 4.82 -0.40 13.57
N SER A 439 5.99 -1.02 13.69
CA SER A 439 7.29 -0.45 13.30
C SER A 439 7.66 -0.71 11.83
N ALA A 440 6.83 -1.45 11.08
CA ALA A 440 7.08 -1.75 9.67
C ALA A 440 6.77 -0.55 8.78
N PHE A 441 7.26 -0.60 7.55
CA PHE A 441 7.09 0.44 6.53
C PHE A 441 6.18 -0.04 5.40
N VAL A 442 5.49 0.91 4.78
CA VAL A 442 4.71 0.72 3.55
C VAL A 442 5.21 1.70 2.51
N GLN A 443 5.06 1.35 1.22
CA GLN A 443 5.26 2.36 0.18
C GLN A 443 4.22 3.47 0.37
N GLN A 444 4.66 4.73 0.36
CA GLN A 444 3.76 5.88 0.44
C GLN A 444 2.75 5.81 -0.71
N ASN A 445 1.51 6.17 -0.42
CA ASN A 445 0.47 6.33 -1.41
C ASN A 445 -0.22 7.67 -1.14
N VAL A 446 -0.65 8.39 -2.18
CA VAL A 446 -1.30 9.69 -2.04
C VAL A 446 -2.60 9.67 -1.23
N PHE A 447 -3.16 8.48 -0.98
CA PHE A 447 -4.31 8.29 -0.09
C PHE A 447 -3.93 8.10 1.39
N PHE A 448 -2.67 7.84 1.74
CA PHE A 448 -2.27 7.50 3.11
C PHE A 448 -2.09 8.74 3.99
N TYR A 449 -2.51 8.63 5.26
CA TYR A 449 -2.37 9.72 6.24
C TYR A 449 -0.92 10.06 6.60
N LYS A 450 -0.01 9.08 6.49
CA LYS A 450 1.44 9.24 6.77
C LYS A 450 2.31 9.46 5.52
N ALA A 451 1.73 9.66 4.33
CA ALA A 451 2.50 10.06 3.14
C ALA A 451 2.99 11.51 3.24
N GLU A 452 3.84 11.95 2.31
CA GLU A 452 4.28 13.36 2.18
C GLU A 452 3.34 14.21 1.33
N LEU A 453 2.59 13.57 0.42
CA LEU A 453 1.63 14.21 -0.47
C LEU A 453 0.30 13.49 -0.33
N HIS A 454 -0.77 14.26 -0.16
CA HIS A 454 -2.12 13.73 0.07
C HIS A 454 -3.07 14.25 -0.99
N VAL A 455 -3.97 13.40 -1.47
CA VAL A 455 -5.09 13.88 -2.28
C VAL A 455 -5.97 14.86 -1.50
N MET A 456 -6.85 15.59 -2.19
CA MET A 456 -7.90 16.35 -1.53
C MET A 456 -8.70 15.45 -0.58
N ALA A 457 -8.96 15.95 0.63
CA ALA A 457 -9.63 15.24 1.72
C ALA A 457 -11.15 15.10 1.49
N THR A 458 -11.52 14.37 0.43
CA THR A 458 -12.89 14.07 0.01
C THR A 458 -13.02 12.59 -0.37
N SER A 459 -14.22 12.16 -0.76
CA SER A 459 -14.46 10.78 -1.23
C SER A 459 -14.08 10.60 -2.70
N TYR A 460 -13.69 9.38 -3.06
CA TYR A 460 -13.29 8.99 -4.41
C TYR A 460 -14.07 7.77 -4.89
N LEU A 461 -14.37 7.72 -6.19
CA LEU A 461 -15.00 6.58 -6.84
C LEU A 461 -13.94 5.74 -7.55
N TRP A 462 -13.65 4.56 -6.98
CA TRP A 462 -12.60 3.65 -7.41
C TRP A 462 -13.23 2.48 -8.18
N LEU A 463 -13.01 2.43 -9.50
CA LEU A 463 -13.54 1.39 -10.38
C LEU A 463 -12.42 0.45 -10.82
N ILE A 464 -12.62 -0.85 -10.61
CA ILE A 464 -11.79 -1.92 -11.16
C ILE A 464 -12.64 -2.84 -12.03
N SER A 465 -12.00 -3.61 -12.91
CA SER A 465 -12.68 -4.54 -13.82
C SER A 465 -11.97 -5.89 -13.89
N SER A 466 -12.70 -6.94 -14.29
CA SER A 466 -12.18 -8.29 -14.43
C SER A 466 -12.81 -9.00 -15.62
N ASN A 467 -11.96 -9.63 -16.44
CA ASN A 467 -12.35 -10.44 -17.59
C ASN A 467 -12.30 -11.96 -17.32
N ASP A 468 -11.89 -12.37 -16.12
CA ASP A 468 -11.74 -13.78 -15.70
C ASP A 468 -12.67 -14.17 -14.53
N ALA A 469 -13.76 -13.40 -14.37
CA ALA A 469 -14.76 -13.52 -13.31
C ALA A 469 -14.19 -13.28 -11.89
N GLY A 470 -13.24 -12.36 -11.77
CA GLY A 470 -12.70 -11.85 -10.50
C GLY A 470 -11.51 -12.62 -9.93
N ALA A 471 -10.86 -13.47 -10.73
CA ALA A 471 -9.60 -14.10 -10.34
C ALA A 471 -8.44 -13.07 -10.37
N THR A 472 -8.42 -12.21 -11.40
CA THR A 472 -7.57 -11.02 -11.49
C THR A 472 -8.42 -9.77 -11.73
N TRP A 473 -7.83 -8.61 -11.44
CA TRP A 473 -8.47 -7.30 -11.55
C TRP A 473 -7.53 -6.32 -12.25
N SER A 474 -8.11 -5.40 -13.02
CA SER A 474 -7.40 -4.35 -13.72
C SER A 474 -6.81 -3.31 -12.75
N ASP A 475 -5.86 -2.52 -13.25
CA ASP A 475 -5.57 -1.21 -12.68
C ASP A 475 -6.88 -0.39 -12.48
N PRO A 476 -6.91 0.49 -11.47
CA PRO A 476 -8.09 1.25 -11.13
C PRO A 476 -8.31 2.45 -12.07
N LEU A 477 -9.58 2.75 -12.31
CA LEU A 477 -10.03 3.97 -12.95
C LEU A 477 -10.67 4.90 -11.90
N MET A 478 -10.06 6.06 -11.70
CA MET A 478 -10.55 7.10 -10.80
C MET A 478 -11.66 7.92 -11.46
N LEU A 479 -12.92 7.68 -11.08
CA LEU A 479 -14.05 8.26 -11.80
C LEU A 479 -14.37 9.73 -11.45
N ASN A 480 -13.80 10.25 -10.37
CA ASN A 480 -14.04 11.62 -9.89
C ASN A 480 -13.84 12.68 -10.99
N GLU A 481 -12.83 12.51 -11.83
CA GLU A 481 -12.56 13.39 -12.98
C GLU A 481 -13.80 13.56 -13.88
N GLN A 482 -14.46 12.44 -14.20
CA GLN A 482 -15.52 12.37 -15.20
C GLN A 482 -16.92 12.66 -14.61
N VAL A 483 -17.15 12.32 -13.33
CA VAL A 483 -18.50 12.34 -12.72
C VAL A 483 -18.67 13.30 -11.53
N ARG A 484 -17.58 13.92 -11.07
CA ARG A 484 -17.59 14.94 -9.98
C ARG A 484 -17.04 16.30 -10.38
N THR A 485 -16.57 16.49 -11.62
CA THR A 485 -16.16 17.82 -12.10
C THR A 485 -17.27 18.53 -12.87
N ASN A 486 -17.14 19.86 -13.03
CA ASN A 486 -18.02 20.70 -13.86
C ASN A 486 -19.53 20.61 -13.49
N LEU A 487 -19.85 20.36 -12.20
CA LEU A 487 -21.21 20.21 -11.72
C LEU A 487 -21.91 21.56 -11.44
N PRO A 488 -23.15 21.77 -11.89
CA PRO A 488 -23.96 22.91 -11.48
C PRO A 488 -24.19 22.90 -9.96
N GLY A 489 -23.77 23.97 -9.26
CA GLY A 489 -23.85 24.07 -7.80
C GLY A 489 -22.64 23.54 -7.03
N GLY A 490 -21.57 23.14 -7.71
CA GLY A 490 -20.32 22.71 -7.06
C GLY A 490 -20.33 21.24 -6.60
N ASN A 491 -19.37 20.89 -5.75
CA ASN A 491 -19.24 19.55 -5.19
C ASN A 491 -19.86 19.44 -3.80
N ALA A 492 -20.33 18.24 -3.46
CA ALA A 492 -20.76 17.91 -2.11
C ALA A 492 -19.61 17.22 -1.35
N ALA A 493 -19.62 17.35 -0.01
CA ALA A 493 -18.75 16.65 0.93
C ALA A 493 -18.60 15.14 0.64
N PHE A 494 -19.66 14.52 0.10
CA PHE A 494 -19.62 13.15 -0.41
C PHE A 494 -20.46 12.98 -1.66
N TYR A 495 -19.90 12.24 -2.63
CA TYR A 495 -20.62 11.60 -3.72
C TYR A 495 -20.04 10.21 -3.94
N GLY A 496 -20.84 9.19 -3.65
CA GLY A 496 -20.37 7.81 -3.61
C GLY A 496 -21.42 6.79 -3.99
N VAL A 497 -21.03 5.52 -3.84
CA VAL A 497 -21.72 4.34 -4.36
C VAL A 497 -23.10 4.12 -3.72
N GLY A 498 -24.05 3.68 -4.53
CA GLY A 498 -25.23 2.95 -4.07
C GLY A 498 -24.91 1.45 -4.00
N PRO A 499 -24.60 0.88 -2.81
CA PRO A 499 -24.02 -0.45 -2.74
C PRO A 499 -24.99 -1.57 -3.16
N GLY A 500 -24.41 -2.72 -3.51
CA GLY A 500 -25.16 -3.90 -3.94
C GLY A 500 -24.94 -4.17 -5.42
N ARG A 501 -25.97 -3.99 -6.26
CA ARG A 501 -25.87 -4.25 -7.71
C ARG A 501 -26.08 -3.01 -8.55
N GLY A 502 -25.26 -2.90 -9.60
CA GLY A 502 -25.56 -2.12 -10.78
C GLY A 502 -26.47 -2.89 -11.72
N LEU A 503 -26.67 -2.34 -12.91
CA LEU A 503 -27.47 -2.93 -13.97
C LEU A 503 -26.83 -2.66 -15.33
N VAL A 504 -26.95 -3.61 -16.24
CA VAL A 504 -26.64 -3.41 -17.67
C VAL A 504 -27.93 -3.49 -18.44
N THR A 505 -28.20 -2.49 -19.28
CA THR A 505 -29.44 -2.43 -20.08
C THR A 505 -29.38 -3.41 -21.25
N SER A 506 -30.52 -3.68 -21.88
CA SER A 506 -30.58 -4.46 -23.13
C SER A 506 -29.77 -3.85 -24.28
N GLY A 507 -29.48 -2.54 -24.23
CA GLY A 507 -28.59 -1.85 -25.16
C GLY A 507 -27.11 -1.89 -24.76
N GLY A 508 -26.73 -2.63 -23.72
CA GLY A 508 -25.33 -2.78 -23.28
C GLY A 508 -24.79 -1.63 -22.40
N ARG A 509 -25.61 -0.65 -22.03
CA ARG A 509 -25.22 0.46 -21.13
C ARG A 509 -25.09 -0.03 -19.70
N ILE A 510 -23.93 0.17 -19.09
CA ILE A 510 -23.68 -0.06 -17.66
C ILE A 510 -24.25 1.13 -16.88
N VAL A 511 -24.93 0.85 -15.77
CA VAL A 511 -25.53 1.84 -14.87
C VAL A 511 -25.20 1.47 -13.43
N LEU A 512 -24.47 2.34 -12.74
CA LEU A 512 -24.13 2.21 -11.32
C LEU A 512 -24.87 3.31 -10.53
N PRO A 513 -25.66 2.96 -9.50
CA PRO A 513 -26.31 3.94 -8.64
C PRO A 513 -25.30 4.67 -7.76
N CYS A 514 -25.53 5.96 -7.51
CA CYS A 514 -24.71 6.80 -6.62
C CYS A 514 -25.61 7.78 -5.84
N TYR A 515 -25.11 8.36 -4.75
CA TYR A 515 -25.84 9.39 -3.99
C TYR A 515 -24.89 10.45 -3.39
N THR A 516 -25.42 11.65 -3.12
CA THR A 516 -24.70 12.68 -2.38
C THR A 516 -25.05 12.70 -0.89
N PHE A 517 -24.10 13.12 -0.08
CA PHE A 517 -24.34 13.63 1.28
C PHE A 517 -23.72 15.03 1.35
N ILE A 518 -24.48 15.98 1.89
CA ILE A 518 -24.20 17.41 1.83
C ILE A 518 -23.90 17.89 3.25
N ARG A 519 -22.82 18.67 3.44
CA ARG A 519 -22.58 19.44 4.66
C ARG A 519 -22.82 20.93 4.37
N GLU A 520 -23.74 21.54 5.10
CA GLU A 520 -24.08 22.96 5.05
C GLU A 520 -24.09 23.51 6.48
N ASN A 521 -23.41 24.63 6.74
CA ASN A 521 -23.40 25.31 8.05
C ASN A 521 -23.07 24.38 9.25
N GLY A 522 -22.09 23.49 9.08
CA GLY A 522 -21.69 22.53 10.12
C GLY A 522 -22.61 21.30 10.27
N HIS A 523 -23.77 21.28 9.62
CA HIS A 523 -24.72 20.18 9.68
C HIS A 523 -24.67 19.31 8.42
N GLY A 524 -24.66 17.99 8.60
CA GLY A 524 -24.69 17.01 7.51
C GLY A 524 -26.09 16.46 7.25
N ARG A 525 -26.46 16.29 5.98
CA ARG A 525 -27.72 15.65 5.57
C ARG A 525 -27.54 14.80 4.31
N ASP A 526 -28.31 13.72 4.21
CA ASP A 526 -28.52 13.01 2.95
C ASP A 526 -28.95 14.00 1.87
N GLY A 527 -28.30 13.94 0.72
CA GLY A 527 -28.59 14.74 -0.46
C GLY A 527 -29.54 13.99 -1.40
N ASN A 528 -29.04 13.64 -2.59
CA ASN A 528 -29.86 13.14 -3.68
C ASN A 528 -29.17 11.99 -4.42
N ALA A 529 -29.95 10.97 -4.77
CA ALA A 529 -29.51 9.87 -5.62
C ALA A 529 -29.42 10.31 -7.09
N SER A 530 -28.52 9.66 -7.81
CA SER A 530 -28.30 9.76 -9.26
C SER A 530 -27.74 8.42 -9.75
N VAL A 531 -27.43 8.30 -11.03
CA VAL A 531 -26.63 7.19 -11.54
C VAL A 531 -25.41 7.73 -12.28
N ILE A 532 -24.33 6.96 -12.29
CA ILE A 532 -23.32 7.08 -13.33
C ILE A 532 -23.55 5.96 -14.35
N TYR A 533 -23.23 6.23 -15.60
CA TYR A 533 -23.42 5.27 -16.69
C TYR A 533 -22.30 5.34 -17.73
N SER A 534 -22.07 4.21 -18.39
CA SER A 534 -21.07 4.07 -19.44
C SER A 534 -21.56 3.10 -20.52
N ASP A 535 -21.22 3.38 -21.77
CA ASP A 535 -21.51 2.52 -22.92
C ASP A 535 -20.31 1.65 -23.33
N ASP A 536 -19.10 1.99 -22.88
CA ASP A 536 -17.82 1.34 -23.23
C ASP A 536 -17.07 0.74 -22.02
N GLY A 537 -17.39 1.17 -20.79
CA GLY A 537 -16.69 0.82 -19.54
C GLY A 537 -15.56 1.78 -19.16
N VAL A 538 -15.24 2.75 -20.02
CA VAL A 538 -14.07 3.66 -19.91
C VAL A 538 -14.52 5.12 -19.75
N THR A 539 -15.50 5.54 -20.55
CA THR A 539 -16.10 6.88 -20.47
C THR A 539 -17.40 6.82 -19.66
N TRP A 540 -17.46 7.62 -18.60
CA TRP A 540 -18.51 7.62 -17.60
C TRP A 540 -19.19 8.98 -17.54
N LYS A 541 -20.52 8.97 -17.44
CA LYS A 541 -21.35 10.17 -17.37
C LYS A 541 -22.27 10.10 -16.17
N ARG A 542 -22.44 11.22 -15.48
CA ARG A 542 -23.38 11.36 -14.37
C ARG A 542 -24.76 11.80 -14.86
N SER A 543 -25.83 11.21 -14.34
CA SER A 543 -27.19 11.70 -14.52
C SER A 543 -27.44 12.96 -13.69
N THR A 544 -28.46 13.74 -14.05
CA THR A 544 -29.02 14.70 -13.09
C THR A 544 -29.47 13.99 -11.81
N SER A 545 -29.34 14.68 -10.68
CA SER A 545 -29.81 14.19 -9.38
C SER A 545 -31.34 14.22 -9.30
N LEU A 546 -31.94 13.28 -8.55
CA LEU A 546 -33.38 13.31 -8.25
C LEU A 546 -33.73 14.55 -7.41
N GLN A 547 -34.85 15.22 -7.71
CA GLN A 547 -35.20 16.51 -7.10
C GLN A 547 -35.53 16.45 -5.60
N HIS A 548 -35.90 15.29 -5.06
CA HIS A 548 -36.22 15.10 -3.65
C HIS A 548 -35.13 14.33 -2.91
N GLN A 549 -34.97 14.66 -1.63
CA GLN A 549 -33.98 14.03 -0.75
C GLN A 549 -34.06 12.50 -0.87
N THR A 550 -32.93 11.87 -1.11
CA THR A 550 -32.77 10.42 -1.26
C THR A 550 -31.42 10.01 -0.63
N SER A 551 -31.17 8.70 -0.52
CA SER A 551 -30.00 8.14 0.17
C SER A 551 -29.54 6.88 -0.60
N LYS A 552 -28.69 6.04 0.00
CA LYS A 552 -28.20 4.76 -0.55
C LYS A 552 -29.29 4.06 -1.36
N SER A 553 -29.01 3.81 -2.65
CA SER A 553 -29.96 3.25 -3.61
C SER A 553 -29.33 2.05 -4.33
N THR A 554 -30.15 1.20 -4.95
CA THR A 554 -29.70 0.01 -5.69
C THR A 554 -30.40 -0.03 -7.03
N ALA A 555 -29.75 -0.57 -8.07
CA ALA A 555 -30.42 -0.83 -9.33
C ALA A 555 -31.24 -2.13 -9.26
N SER A 556 -32.37 -2.17 -9.94
CA SER A 556 -33.23 -3.36 -10.07
C SER A 556 -34.01 -3.31 -11.38
N SER A 557 -34.12 -4.43 -12.06
CA SER A 557 -35.00 -4.62 -13.22
C SER A 557 -36.29 -5.30 -12.80
N ILE A 558 -37.44 -4.74 -13.16
CA ILE A 558 -38.73 -5.45 -13.13
C ILE A 558 -38.99 -5.97 -14.55
N CYS A 559 -39.38 -7.23 -14.71
CA CYS A 559 -39.88 -7.73 -15.99
C CYS A 559 -41.36 -7.36 -16.16
N SER A 560 -41.65 -6.31 -16.93
CA SER A 560 -42.97 -6.10 -17.53
C SER A 560 -42.88 -6.31 -19.05
N HIS A 561 -43.87 -7.00 -19.62
CA HIS A 561 -44.03 -7.12 -21.08
C HIS A 561 -44.67 -5.84 -21.63
N ALA A 562 -43.89 -4.77 -21.79
CA ALA A 562 -44.32 -3.53 -22.43
C ALA A 562 -43.13 -2.78 -23.06
N THR A 563 -43.44 -1.96 -24.06
CA THR A 563 -42.46 -1.34 -24.96
C THR A 563 -42.03 0.06 -24.54
N ALA A 564 -40.71 0.24 -24.41
CA ALA A 564 -39.97 1.47 -24.68
C ALA A 564 -40.33 2.75 -23.88
N GLY A 565 -39.88 2.82 -22.62
CA GLY A 565 -39.62 4.11 -21.97
C GLY A 565 -39.14 4.02 -20.51
N MET A 566 -37.93 4.51 -20.21
CA MET A 566 -37.44 4.53 -18.82
C MET A 566 -37.84 5.83 -18.11
N ARG A 567 -38.73 5.75 -17.10
CA ARG A 567 -39.06 6.86 -16.19
C ARG A 567 -38.80 6.47 -14.73
N PHE A 568 -38.04 7.27 -14.01
CA PHE A 568 -37.82 7.09 -12.58
C PHE A 568 -39.02 7.61 -11.78
N ARG A 569 -39.57 6.79 -10.87
CA ARG A 569 -40.65 7.19 -9.95
C ARG A 569 -40.30 6.77 -8.52
N ALA A 570 -40.14 7.75 -7.63
CA ALA A 570 -40.00 7.49 -6.20
C ALA A 570 -41.39 7.32 -5.57
N THR A 571 -41.70 6.15 -5.03
CA THR A 571 -42.89 5.94 -4.20
C THR A 571 -42.64 6.44 -2.78
N ALA A 572 -43.32 7.50 -2.38
CA ALA A 572 -43.27 8.02 -1.02
C ALA A 572 -43.95 7.05 -0.04
N VAL A 573 -43.27 6.73 1.07
CA VAL A 573 -43.80 5.98 2.21
C VAL A 573 -43.45 6.76 3.49
N PRO A 574 -44.33 6.85 4.50
CA PRO A 574 -44.10 7.67 5.69
C PRO A 574 -42.80 7.34 6.47
N ARG A 575 -42.32 8.33 7.25
CA ARG A 575 -41.05 8.27 8.01
C ARG A 575 -40.98 7.02 8.90
N GLY A 576 -39.84 6.32 8.87
CA GLY A 576 -39.49 5.28 9.87
C GLY A 576 -38.88 3.98 9.34
N LYS A 577 -38.85 3.73 8.02
CA LYS A 577 -38.25 2.50 7.44
C LYS A 577 -37.35 2.78 6.23
N ARG A 578 -36.39 1.87 5.96
CA ARG A 578 -35.38 2.00 4.89
C ARG A 578 -36.06 2.22 3.53
N ARG A 579 -35.62 3.25 2.80
CA ARG A 579 -36.14 3.58 1.46
C ARG A 579 -35.59 2.56 0.45
N ARG A 580 -36.45 1.99 -0.40
CA ARG A 580 -36.04 1.23 -1.60
C ARG A 580 -36.43 2.04 -2.83
N VAL A 581 -35.53 2.15 -3.80
CA VAL A 581 -35.84 2.67 -5.13
C VAL A 581 -36.10 1.48 -6.03
N CYS A 582 -37.28 1.41 -6.65
CA CYS A 582 -37.56 0.49 -7.75
C CYS A 582 -37.50 1.28 -9.06
N ALA A 583 -36.72 0.83 -10.03
CA ALA A 583 -36.95 1.25 -11.41
C ALA A 583 -38.17 0.48 -11.92
N ILE A 584 -39.23 1.19 -12.27
CA ILE A 584 -40.43 0.62 -12.88
C ILE A 584 -40.33 0.87 -14.38
N PRO A 585 -40.30 -0.18 -15.23
CA PRO A 585 -40.44 -0.02 -16.67
C PRO A 585 -41.88 0.43 -16.98
N ALA A 586 -42.00 1.38 -17.90
CA ALA A 586 -43.21 1.58 -18.68
C ALA A 586 -43.08 0.80 -20.00
#